data_AF-A0A651HB88-F1
#
_entry.id   AF-A0A651HB88-F1
#
_cell.length_a   1.000
_cell.length_b   1.000
_cell.length_c   1.000
_cell.angle_alpha   90.00
_cell.angle_beta   90.00
_cell.angle_gamma   90.00
#
_symmetry.space_group_name_H-M   'P 1'
#
loop_
_entity.id
_entity.type
_entity.pdbx_description
1 polymer ?
#
loop_
_entity_poly.entity_id
_entity_poly.type
_entity_poly.pdbx_seq_one_letter_code
_entity_poly.pdbx_strand_id
1 'polypeptide(L)'
;MHPTQRLAFTLVFAAAATLTAVAETPRPLQPGASLPNVAVTTEKGDSVRLHNLVADKPTALVFYRGGWCPYCNTQLAGLAEIETDLKELGYQILAISPDRPEAVAKAAAENEFSYRLVSDHSADAARAFGVAFRVDDATHTALLGHGIDIEAASGRDHRLLPIPAVFLTDREGRIVFTHADEDYRVRLAGQDLLAAAREHRNADRLAVLWTTGDPEVAHRITFLYTDNAKRQGWFDEVRLIVWGPSQRLLVADKEVQAYLRRLQAGGVEVQACIHCANAYGIAEELAALDIEVKAMGVPLTRHLKAKDWTVLTF
;
A
#
# COMPACT_ATOMS: atom_id res chain seq x y z
N MET A 1 -70.54 24.32 2.32
CA MET A 1 -69.13 24.49 1.87
C MET A 1 -68.29 23.39 2.50
N HIS A 2 -68.03 22.30 1.78
CA HIS A 2 -66.99 21.31 2.11
C HIS A 2 -66.45 20.79 0.77
N PRO A 3 -65.13 20.87 0.50
CA PRO A 3 -64.58 20.41 -0.76
C PRO A 3 -64.26 18.91 -0.69
N THR A 4 -64.76 18.18 -1.68
CA THR A 4 -64.39 16.80 -2.00
C THR A 4 -62.92 16.72 -2.41
N GLN A 5 -62.09 16.04 -1.61
CA GLN A 5 -60.74 15.64 -2.00
C GLN A 5 -60.81 14.44 -2.96
N ARG A 6 -60.28 14.62 -4.17
CA ARG A 6 -59.99 13.53 -5.10
C ARG A 6 -58.60 12.99 -4.79
N LEU A 7 -58.50 11.74 -4.34
CA LEU A 7 -57.24 11.01 -4.21
C LEU A 7 -56.73 10.64 -5.61
N ALA A 8 -55.63 11.22 -6.04
CA ALA A 8 -54.90 10.80 -7.23
C ALA A 8 -54.05 9.56 -6.88
N PHE A 9 -54.38 8.42 -7.46
CA PHE A 9 -53.54 7.22 -7.41
C PHE A 9 -52.40 7.39 -8.41
N THR A 10 -51.22 7.75 -7.94
CA THR A 10 -50.00 7.74 -8.75
C THR A 10 -49.50 6.30 -8.84
N LEU A 11 -49.69 5.65 -9.99
CA LEU A 11 -49.02 4.39 -10.31
C LEU A 11 -47.51 4.65 -10.40
N VAL A 12 -46.75 4.15 -9.43
CA VAL A 12 -45.29 4.07 -9.52
C VAL A 12 -44.95 2.84 -10.35
N PHE A 13 -44.57 3.04 -11.61
CA PHE A 13 -43.92 2.01 -12.40
C PHE A 13 -42.51 1.79 -11.84
N ALA A 14 -42.30 0.66 -11.15
CA ALA A 14 -40.97 0.18 -10.83
C ALA A 14 -40.30 -0.25 -12.14
N ALA A 15 -39.33 0.52 -12.62
CA ALA A 15 -38.46 0.11 -13.71
C ALA A 15 -37.59 -1.06 -13.21
N ALA A 16 -37.90 -2.27 -13.63
CA ALA A 16 -37.00 -3.40 -13.48
C ALA A 16 -35.77 -3.15 -14.35
N ALA A 17 -34.65 -2.81 -13.72
CA ALA A 17 -33.36 -2.77 -14.39
C ALA A 17 -33.02 -4.19 -14.84
N THR A 18 -33.14 -4.45 -16.13
CA THR A 18 -32.58 -5.65 -16.76
C THR A 18 -31.06 -5.58 -16.59
N LEU A 19 -30.53 -6.44 -15.72
CA LEU A 19 -29.11 -6.69 -15.57
C LEU A 19 -28.64 -7.35 -16.88
N THR A 20 -28.25 -6.54 -17.86
CA THR A 20 -27.56 -7.04 -19.04
C THR A 20 -26.27 -7.70 -18.56
N ALA A 21 -26.12 -8.99 -18.83
CA ALA A 21 -24.87 -9.71 -18.61
C ALA A 21 -23.79 -8.96 -19.41
N VAL A 22 -23.01 -8.14 -18.71
CA VAL A 22 -21.79 -7.55 -19.25
C VAL A 22 -20.94 -8.75 -19.65
N ALA A 23 -20.59 -8.85 -20.93
CA ALA A 23 -19.61 -9.83 -21.37
C ALA A 23 -18.41 -9.71 -20.42
N GLU A 24 -17.99 -10.82 -19.82
CA GLU A 24 -16.84 -10.89 -18.91
C GLU A 24 -15.55 -10.74 -19.72
N THR A 25 -15.42 -9.59 -20.38
CA THR A 25 -14.25 -9.12 -21.10
C THR A 25 -13.38 -8.38 -20.09
N PRO A 26 -12.13 -8.81 -19.89
CA PRO A 26 -11.23 -8.17 -18.95
C PRO A 26 -11.08 -6.66 -19.21
N ARG A 27 -11.25 -5.87 -18.15
CA ARG A 27 -10.97 -4.43 -18.10
C ARG A 27 -10.32 -4.13 -16.74
N PRO A 28 -9.02 -4.42 -16.59
CA PRO A 28 -8.31 -4.30 -15.33
C PRO A 28 -8.40 -2.88 -14.76
N LEU A 29 -8.54 -2.78 -13.44
CA LEU A 29 -8.45 -1.49 -12.74
C LEU A 29 -7.12 -0.79 -13.06
N GLN A 30 -7.15 0.53 -13.18
CA GLN A 30 -5.98 1.33 -13.51
C GLN A 30 -5.41 2.02 -12.26
N PRO A 31 -4.13 2.46 -12.28
CA PRO A 31 -3.59 3.33 -11.25
C PRO A 31 -4.51 4.52 -10.93
N GLY A 32 -4.66 4.82 -9.64
CA GLY A 32 -5.60 5.80 -9.08
C GLY A 32 -6.94 5.22 -8.64
N ALA A 33 -7.31 4.01 -9.08
CA ALA A 33 -8.54 3.35 -8.62
C ALA A 33 -8.45 2.96 -7.13
N SER A 34 -9.58 3.01 -6.43
CA SER A 34 -9.68 2.50 -5.06
C SER A 34 -9.84 0.98 -5.05
N LEU A 35 -9.32 0.32 -4.02
CA LEU A 35 -9.49 -1.11 -3.79
C LEU A 35 -10.99 -1.47 -3.74
N PRO A 36 -11.47 -2.44 -4.52
CA PRO A 36 -12.86 -2.87 -4.47
C PRO A 36 -13.27 -3.42 -3.10
N ASN A 37 -14.49 -3.10 -2.68
CA ASN A 37 -15.07 -3.65 -1.44
C ASN A 37 -15.68 -5.04 -1.71
N VAL A 38 -14.82 -6.03 -1.89
CA VAL A 38 -15.19 -7.45 -2.12
C VAL A 38 -14.77 -8.32 -0.95
N ALA A 39 -15.41 -9.48 -0.83
CA ALA A 39 -15.01 -10.52 0.13
C ALA A 39 -14.16 -11.58 -0.59
N VAL A 40 -13.18 -12.11 0.13
CA VAL A 40 -12.39 -13.29 -0.24
C VAL A 40 -12.43 -14.27 0.93
N THR A 41 -12.07 -15.52 0.67
CA THR A 41 -12.00 -16.56 1.70
C THR A 41 -10.54 -16.86 2.04
N THR A 42 -10.20 -16.80 3.32
CA THR A 42 -8.85 -17.10 3.80
C THR A 42 -8.57 -18.61 3.78
N GLU A 43 -7.32 -18.99 4.01
CA GLU A 43 -6.88 -20.39 4.17
C GLU A 43 -7.57 -21.11 5.33
N LYS A 44 -8.16 -20.37 6.28
CA LYS A 44 -8.94 -20.91 7.40
C LYS A 44 -10.42 -21.11 7.09
N GLY A 45 -10.86 -20.71 5.90
CA GLY A 45 -12.26 -20.73 5.49
C GLY A 45 -13.05 -19.48 5.91
N ASP A 46 -12.41 -18.50 6.56
CA ASP A 46 -13.09 -17.26 6.97
C ASP A 46 -13.33 -16.35 5.77
N SER A 47 -14.57 -15.88 5.62
CA SER A 47 -14.92 -14.83 4.66
C SER A 47 -14.54 -13.46 5.22
N VAL A 48 -13.60 -12.78 4.56
CA VAL A 48 -13.06 -11.50 5.00
C VAL A 48 -13.12 -10.49 3.85
N ARG A 49 -13.42 -9.23 4.17
CA ARG A 49 -13.33 -8.16 3.17
C ARG A 49 -11.88 -7.93 2.76
N LEU A 50 -11.61 -7.84 1.47
CA LEU A 50 -10.26 -7.66 0.94
C LEU A 50 -9.58 -6.41 1.52
N HIS A 51 -10.34 -5.32 1.73
CA HIS A 51 -9.81 -4.12 2.38
C HIS A 51 -9.24 -4.37 3.78
N ASN A 52 -9.78 -5.32 4.55
CA ASN A 52 -9.25 -5.66 5.87
C ASN A 52 -7.93 -6.43 5.80
N LEU A 53 -7.67 -7.11 4.68
CA LEU A 53 -6.41 -7.83 4.47
C LEU A 53 -5.31 -6.90 3.95
N VAL A 54 -5.69 -5.89 3.17
CA VAL A 54 -4.80 -4.88 2.60
C VAL A 54 -4.55 -3.71 3.58
N ALA A 55 -5.45 -3.47 4.53
CA ALA A 55 -5.36 -2.34 5.45
C ALA A 55 -3.98 -2.25 6.14
N ASP A 56 -3.48 -1.01 6.25
CA ASP A 56 -2.25 -0.63 6.96
C ASP A 56 -0.93 -1.07 6.31
N LYS A 57 -0.95 -1.83 5.22
CA LYS A 57 0.27 -2.21 4.48
C LYS A 57 0.07 -2.06 2.98
N PRO A 58 1.03 -1.44 2.27
CA PRO A 58 1.01 -1.53 0.82
C PRO A 58 1.05 -3.01 0.41
N THR A 59 0.29 -3.39 -0.61
CA THR A 59 0.04 -4.80 -0.91
C THR A 59 0.17 -5.08 -2.40
N ALA A 60 0.93 -6.13 -2.73
CA ALA A 60 0.95 -6.75 -4.05
C ALA A 60 -0.16 -7.81 -4.12
N LEU A 61 -1.19 -7.53 -4.92
CA LEU A 61 -2.31 -8.43 -5.20
C LEU A 61 -2.01 -9.17 -6.50
N VAL A 62 -1.89 -10.49 -6.44
CA VAL A 62 -1.51 -11.33 -7.59
C VAL A 62 -2.64 -12.28 -7.93
N PHE A 63 -3.33 -12.05 -9.04
CA PHE A 63 -4.39 -12.94 -9.52
C PHE A 63 -3.80 -14.05 -10.39
N TYR A 64 -4.16 -15.30 -10.09
CA TYR A 64 -3.72 -16.47 -10.84
C TYR A 64 -4.85 -17.48 -11.05
N ARG A 65 -4.70 -18.35 -12.06
CA ARG A 65 -5.77 -19.23 -12.54
C ARG A 65 -6.10 -20.37 -11.57
N GLY A 66 -5.11 -20.83 -10.80
CA GLY A 66 -5.24 -21.88 -9.81
C GLY A 66 -3.97 -22.72 -9.66
N GLY A 67 -3.87 -23.56 -8.62
CA GLY A 67 -2.68 -24.35 -8.31
C GLY A 67 -2.33 -25.42 -9.35
N TRP A 68 -3.28 -25.78 -10.21
CA TRP A 68 -3.10 -26.70 -11.33
C TRP A 68 -2.35 -26.09 -12.53
N CYS A 69 -2.15 -24.77 -12.55
CA CYS A 69 -1.58 -24.05 -13.68
C CYS A 69 -0.04 -23.94 -13.55
N PRO A 70 0.75 -24.57 -14.46
CA PRO A 70 2.21 -24.57 -14.34
C PRO A 70 2.83 -23.18 -14.46
N TYR A 71 2.32 -22.33 -15.36
CA TYR A 71 2.76 -20.94 -15.50
C TYR A 71 2.52 -20.12 -14.22
N CYS A 72 1.43 -20.42 -13.52
CA CYS A 72 1.09 -19.79 -12.25
C CYS A 72 2.09 -20.20 -11.17
N ASN A 73 2.41 -21.49 -11.09
CA ASN A 73 3.35 -22.01 -10.11
C ASN A 73 4.77 -21.46 -10.33
N THR A 74 5.22 -21.28 -11.58
CA THR A 74 6.49 -20.61 -11.89
C THR A 74 6.50 -19.16 -11.43
N GLN A 75 5.42 -18.40 -11.66
CA GLN A 75 5.32 -17.02 -11.19
C GLN A 75 5.34 -16.95 -9.65
N LEU A 76 4.56 -17.79 -8.97
CA LEU A 76 4.51 -17.85 -7.51
C LEU A 76 5.88 -18.21 -6.90
N ALA A 77 6.64 -19.12 -7.51
CA ALA A 77 8.01 -19.41 -7.10
C ALA A 77 8.93 -18.18 -7.25
N GLY A 78 8.85 -17.46 -8.38
CA GLY A 78 9.61 -16.22 -8.58
C GLY A 78 9.23 -15.09 -7.61
N LEU A 79 7.99 -15.07 -7.11
CA LEU A 79 7.59 -14.14 -6.04
C LEU A 79 8.21 -14.49 -4.69
N ALA A 80 8.45 -15.78 -4.42
CA ALA A 80 9.10 -16.22 -3.19
C ALA A 80 10.55 -15.70 -3.11
N GLU A 81 11.25 -15.63 -4.25
CA GLU A 81 12.64 -15.13 -4.33
C GLU A 81 12.77 -13.66 -3.94
N ILE A 82 11.74 -12.85 -4.17
CA ILE A 82 11.72 -11.40 -3.87
C ILE A 82 10.87 -11.04 -2.64
N GLU A 83 10.34 -12.04 -1.93
CA GLU A 83 9.39 -11.81 -0.84
C GLU A 83 10.03 -10.96 0.28
N THR A 84 11.28 -11.26 0.63
CA THR A 84 12.03 -10.51 1.65
C THR A 84 12.23 -9.06 1.24
N ASP A 85 12.65 -8.81 0.00
CA ASP A 85 12.86 -7.45 -0.51
C ASP A 85 11.55 -6.64 -0.51
N LEU A 86 10.43 -7.25 -0.89
CA LEU A 86 9.12 -6.61 -0.83
C LEU A 86 8.73 -6.28 0.63
N LYS A 87 8.99 -7.18 1.58
CA LYS A 87 8.73 -6.93 3.01
C LYS A 87 9.57 -5.78 3.57
N GLU A 88 10.83 -5.67 3.15
CA GLU A 88 11.70 -4.55 3.53
C GLU A 88 11.18 -3.20 3.02
N LEU A 89 10.51 -3.19 1.86
CA LEU A 89 9.78 -2.03 1.34
C LEU A 89 8.41 -1.82 2.02
N GLY A 90 8.07 -2.63 3.02
CA GLY A 90 6.81 -2.61 3.75
C GLY A 90 5.64 -3.28 3.03
N TYR A 91 5.87 -3.88 1.85
CA TYR A 91 4.83 -4.58 1.10
C TYR A 91 4.51 -5.95 1.70
N GLN A 92 3.25 -6.35 1.59
CA GLN A 92 2.84 -7.75 1.70
C GLN A 92 2.37 -8.28 0.34
N ILE A 93 2.37 -9.60 0.17
CA ILE A 93 1.87 -10.26 -1.05
C ILE A 93 0.62 -11.07 -0.68
N LEU A 94 -0.45 -10.88 -1.46
CA LEU A 94 -1.68 -11.66 -1.44
C LEU A 94 -1.90 -12.27 -2.82
N ALA A 95 -1.77 -13.58 -2.94
CA ALA A 95 -2.07 -14.30 -4.17
C ALA A 95 -3.51 -14.83 -4.13
N ILE A 96 -4.28 -14.53 -5.18
CA ILE A 96 -5.73 -14.74 -5.25
C ILE A 96 -6.04 -15.67 -6.42
N SER A 97 -6.72 -16.79 -6.16
CA SER A 97 -7.21 -17.69 -7.21
C SER A 97 -8.66 -18.10 -6.98
N PRO A 98 -9.36 -18.56 -8.03
CA PRO A 98 -10.68 -19.15 -7.90
C PRO A 98 -10.66 -20.56 -7.27
N ASP A 99 -9.50 -21.08 -6.84
CA ASP A 99 -9.45 -22.38 -6.18
C ASP A 99 -10.27 -22.36 -4.89
N ARG A 100 -10.86 -23.50 -4.54
CA ARG A 100 -11.60 -23.65 -3.28
C ARG A 100 -10.72 -23.35 -2.05
N PRO A 101 -11.30 -22.88 -0.94
CA PRO A 101 -10.56 -22.61 0.29
C PRO A 101 -9.74 -23.81 0.78
N GLU A 102 -10.24 -25.04 0.63
CA GLU A 102 -9.52 -26.24 1.07
C GLU A 102 -8.25 -26.50 0.23
N ALA A 103 -8.30 -26.21 -1.08
CA ALA A 103 -7.14 -26.34 -1.96
C ALA A 103 -6.10 -25.24 -1.69
N VAL A 104 -6.56 -24.01 -1.45
CA VAL A 104 -5.71 -22.88 -1.04
C VAL A 104 -5.02 -23.17 0.30
N ALA A 105 -5.75 -23.72 1.28
CA ALA A 105 -5.21 -24.08 2.58
C ALA A 105 -4.14 -25.17 2.49
N LYS A 106 -4.39 -26.20 1.67
CA LYS A 106 -3.42 -27.25 1.39
C LYS A 106 -2.16 -26.67 0.75
N ALA A 107 -2.31 -25.85 -0.29
CA ALA A 107 -1.17 -25.20 -0.94
C ALA A 107 -0.40 -24.32 0.06
N ALA A 108 -1.07 -23.54 0.90
CA ALA A 108 -0.41 -22.70 1.90
C ALA A 108 0.38 -23.52 2.94
N ALA A 109 -0.04 -24.75 3.24
CA ALA A 109 0.65 -25.65 4.16
C ALA A 109 1.83 -26.40 3.53
N GLU A 110 1.78 -26.65 2.21
CA GLU A 110 2.81 -27.41 1.47
C GLU A 110 3.91 -26.53 0.87
N ASN A 111 3.66 -25.24 0.69
CA ASN A 111 4.61 -24.31 0.07
C ASN A 111 5.60 -23.73 1.08
N GLU A 112 6.79 -23.36 0.60
CA GLU A 112 7.88 -22.80 1.41
C GLU A 112 7.84 -21.26 1.55
N PHE A 113 6.95 -20.59 0.82
CA PHE A 113 6.81 -19.14 0.88
C PHE A 113 5.86 -18.70 2.01
N SER A 114 6.09 -17.51 2.54
CA SER A 114 5.35 -17.00 3.72
C SER A 114 4.27 -15.98 3.38
N TYR A 115 4.07 -15.67 2.10
CA TYR A 115 3.01 -14.80 1.66
C TYR A 115 1.64 -15.51 1.64
N ARG A 116 0.57 -14.72 1.65
CA ARG A 116 -0.79 -15.24 1.85
C ARG A 116 -1.40 -15.70 0.55
N LEU A 117 -1.97 -16.89 0.56
CA LEU A 117 -2.88 -17.38 -0.48
C LEU A 117 -4.33 -17.16 -0.02
N VAL A 118 -5.19 -16.64 -0.89
CA VAL A 118 -6.61 -16.43 -0.60
C VAL A 118 -7.48 -16.94 -1.74
N SER A 119 -8.63 -17.49 -1.38
CA SER A 119 -9.61 -18.05 -2.30
C SER A 119 -10.64 -17.00 -2.71
N ASP A 120 -10.79 -16.83 -4.02
CA ASP A 120 -11.87 -16.11 -4.70
C ASP A 120 -12.76 -17.12 -5.45
N HIS A 121 -13.18 -18.19 -4.78
CA HIS A 121 -13.92 -19.28 -5.41
C HIS A 121 -15.30 -18.87 -5.98
N SER A 122 -15.81 -17.66 -5.69
CA SER A 122 -17.00 -17.08 -6.34
C SER A 122 -16.68 -16.22 -7.58
N ALA A 123 -15.39 -15.95 -7.80
CA ALA A 123 -14.84 -15.03 -8.80
C ALA A 123 -15.27 -13.57 -8.63
N ASP A 124 -15.78 -13.18 -7.46
CA ASP A 124 -16.26 -11.82 -7.21
C ASP A 124 -15.12 -10.82 -7.15
N ALA A 125 -13.96 -11.20 -6.58
CA ALA A 125 -12.78 -10.35 -6.59
C ALA A 125 -12.24 -10.20 -8.02
N ALA A 126 -12.09 -11.29 -8.77
CA ALA A 126 -11.64 -11.25 -10.16
C ALA A 126 -12.55 -10.35 -11.03
N ARG A 127 -13.87 -10.41 -10.84
CA ARG A 127 -14.81 -9.50 -11.52
C ARG A 127 -14.64 -8.05 -11.09
N ALA A 128 -14.53 -7.79 -9.79
CA ALA A 128 -14.43 -6.43 -9.26
C ALA A 128 -13.11 -5.73 -9.64
N PHE A 129 -12.04 -6.51 -9.85
CA PHE A 129 -10.78 -6.01 -10.40
C PHE A 129 -10.78 -5.94 -11.93
N GLY A 130 -11.84 -6.41 -12.58
CA GLY A 130 -11.97 -6.44 -14.04
C GLY A 130 -11.00 -7.40 -14.71
N VAL A 131 -10.59 -8.48 -14.02
CA VAL A 131 -9.64 -9.48 -14.56
C VAL A 131 -10.31 -10.83 -14.85
N ALA A 132 -11.57 -11.02 -14.46
CA ALA A 132 -12.31 -12.23 -14.79
C ALA A 132 -12.63 -12.31 -16.28
N PHE A 133 -12.48 -13.52 -16.84
CA PHE A 133 -13.07 -13.89 -18.12
C PHE A 133 -13.75 -15.25 -18.03
N ARG A 134 -14.73 -15.46 -18.91
CA ARG A 134 -15.41 -16.75 -19.04
C ARG A 134 -14.68 -17.66 -20.01
N VAL A 135 -14.36 -18.86 -19.55
CA VAL A 135 -13.83 -19.93 -20.38
C VAL A 135 -14.95 -20.46 -21.27
N ASP A 136 -14.74 -20.42 -22.58
CA ASP A 136 -15.69 -20.96 -23.56
C ASP A 136 -15.75 -22.49 -23.50
N ASP A 137 -16.81 -23.07 -24.08
CA ASP A 137 -17.06 -24.51 -24.01
C ASP A 137 -15.97 -25.35 -24.70
N ALA A 138 -15.35 -24.85 -25.77
CA ALA A 138 -14.29 -25.57 -26.46
C ALA A 138 -13.02 -25.62 -25.60
N THR A 139 -12.62 -24.48 -25.04
CA THR A 139 -11.50 -24.38 -24.10
C THR A 139 -11.75 -25.20 -22.83
N HIS A 140 -12.97 -25.18 -22.28
CA HIS A 140 -13.34 -25.99 -21.12
C HIS A 140 -13.22 -27.49 -21.41
N THR A 141 -13.74 -27.93 -22.56
CA THR A 141 -13.62 -29.34 -23.01
C THR A 141 -12.16 -29.74 -23.19
N ALA A 142 -11.34 -28.85 -23.75
CA ALA A 142 -9.91 -29.09 -23.89
C ALA A 142 -9.23 -29.23 -22.51
N LEU A 143 -9.52 -28.37 -21.54
CA LEU A 143 -8.99 -28.46 -20.18
C LEU A 143 -9.35 -29.79 -19.51
N LEU A 144 -10.62 -30.21 -19.60
CA LEU A 144 -11.07 -31.52 -19.11
C LEU A 144 -10.30 -32.68 -19.77
N GLY A 145 -10.05 -32.59 -21.07
CA GLY A 145 -9.23 -33.58 -21.81
C GLY A 145 -7.78 -33.67 -21.30
N HIS A 146 -7.26 -32.62 -20.67
CA HIS A 146 -5.95 -32.60 -20.01
C HIS A 146 -6.04 -32.90 -18.50
N GLY A 147 -7.21 -33.34 -18.01
CA GLY A 147 -7.45 -33.64 -16.59
C GLY A 147 -7.63 -32.41 -15.70
N ILE A 148 -7.90 -31.24 -16.28
CA ILE A 148 -8.09 -29.98 -15.56
C ILE A 148 -9.59 -29.66 -15.51
N ASP A 149 -10.21 -29.90 -14.36
CA ASP A 149 -11.60 -29.54 -14.09
C ASP A 149 -11.66 -28.24 -13.26
N ILE A 150 -11.94 -27.13 -13.94
CA ILE A 150 -11.98 -25.79 -13.30
C ILE A 150 -13.26 -25.57 -12.48
N GLU A 151 -14.34 -26.32 -12.76
CA GLU A 151 -15.57 -26.27 -11.95
C GLU A 151 -15.36 -27.01 -10.64
N ALA A 152 -14.70 -28.18 -10.67
CA ALA A 152 -14.28 -28.88 -9.48
C ALA A 152 -13.24 -28.09 -8.67
N ALA A 153 -12.25 -27.48 -9.34
CA ALA A 153 -11.21 -26.69 -8.70
C ALA A 153 -11.75 -25.48 -7.92
N SER A 154 -12.81 -24.83 -8.43
CA SER A 154 -13.50 -23.71 -7.77
C SER A 154 -14.68 -24.13 -6.90
N GLY A 155 -15.21 -25.33 -7.09
CA GLY A 155 -16.46 -25.78 -6.46
C GLY A 155 -17.69 -25.01 -6.94
N ARG A 156 -17.63 -24.43 -8.15
CA ARG A 156 -18.68 -23.62 -8.79
C ARG A 156 -18.73 -23.90 -10.29
N ASP A 157 -19.88 -23.64 -10.91
CA ASP A 157 -20.15 -23.89 -12.34
C ASP A 157 -19.97 -22.63 -13.23
N HIS A 158 -19.37 -21.56 -12.69
CA HIS A 158 -19.27 -20.27 -13.38
C HIS A 158 -18.25 -20.26 -14.54
N ARG A 159 -17.29 -21.20 -14.56
CA ARG A 159 -16.20 -21.30 -15.56
C ARG A 159 -15.43 -19.99 -15.75
N LEU A 160 -15.07 -19.35 -14.63
CA LEU A 160 -14.36 -18.07 -14.64
C LEU A 160 -12.96 -18.27 -14.16
N LEU A 161 -12.04 -17.70 -14.90
CA LEU A 161 -10.64 -17.61 -14.51
C LEU A 161 -10.24 -16.14 -14.60
N PRO A 162 -9.33 -15.68 -13.72
CA PRO A 162 -8.69 -14.40 -13.93
C PRO A 162 -7.66 -14.52 -15.07
N ILE A 163 -7.53 -13.47 -15.87
CA ILE A 163 -6.28 -13.22 -16.60
C ILE A 163 -5.13 -13.01 -15.60
N PRO A 164 -3.87 -13.33 -15.94
CA PRO A 164 -2.75 -13.00 -15.06
C PRO A 164 -2.73 -11.50 -14.80
N ALA A 165 -2.77 -11.12 -13.53
CA ALA A 165 -2.77 -9.72 -13.15
C ALA A 165 -2.05 -9.49 -11.83
N VAL A 166 -1.34 -8.37 -11.75
CA VAL A 166 -0.67 -7.88 -10.55
C VAL A 166 -1.05 -6.43 -10.32
N PHE A 167 -1.51 -6.13 -9.12
CA PHE A 167 -1.81 -4.77 -8.67
C PHE A 167 -0.94 -4.44 -7.45
N LEU A 168 -0.33 -3.27 -7.43
CA LEU A 168 0.24 -2.72 -6.19
C LEU A 168 -0.72 -1.71 -5.60
N THR A 169 -0.84 -1.73 -4.28
CA THR A 169 -1.64 -0.77 -3.52
C THR A 169 -0.79 0.02 -2.54
N ASP A 170 -1.15 1.28 -2.31
CA ASP A 170 -0.59 2.08 -1.22
C ASP A 170 -1.23 1.74 0.14
N ARG A 171 -0.80 2.44 1.21
CA ARG A 171 -1.32 2.21 2.58
C ARG A 171 -2.78 2.62 2.76
N GLU A 172 -3.34 3.39 1.83
CA GLU A 172 -4.75 3.77 1.79
C GLU A 172 -5.59 2.85 0.92
N GLY A 173 -4.99 1.81 0.33
CA GLY A 173 -5.68 0.89 -0.57
C GLY A 173 -6.03 1.52 -1.92
N ARG A 174 -5.28 2.51 -2.40
CA ARG A 174 -5.36 2.93 -3.81
C ARG A 174 -4.40 2.11 -4.65
N ILE A 175 -4.84 1.73 -5.85
CA ILE A 175 -4.00 1.06 -6.83
C ILE A 175 -2.99 2.07 -7.36
N VAL A 176 -1.70 1.75 -7.24
CA VAL A 176 -0.59 2.60 -7.71
C VAL A 176 0.10 2.02 -8.94
N PHE A 177 -0.02 0.71 -9.16
CA PHE A 177 0.52 0.03 -10.33
C PHE A 177 -0.42 -1.09 -10.78
N THR A 178 -0.44 -1.38 -12.08
CA THR A 178 -1.20 -2.48 -12.68
C THR A 178 -0.40 -3.12 -13.80
N HIS A 179 -0.32 -4.44 -13.77
CA HIS A 179 0.05 -5.26 -14.91
C HIS A 179 -1.04 -6.31 -15.11
N ALA A 180 -1.51 -6.49 -16.33
CA ALA A 180 -2.48 -7.52 -16.69
C ALA A 180 -2.37 -7.83 -18.18
N ASP A 181 -2.49 -9.10 -18.55
CA ASP A 181 -2.39 -9.54 -19.95
C ASP A 181 -3.40 -10.66 -20.23
N GLU A 182 -4.08 -10.62 -21.38
CA GLU A 182 -5.05 -11.64 -21.76
C GLU A 182 -4.37 -12.98 -22.12
N ASP A 183 -3.11 -12.95 -22.55
CA ASP A 183 -2.31 -14.15 -22.73
C ASP A 183 -1.82 -14.65 -21.36
N TYR A 184 -2.37 -15.78 -20.92
CA TYR A 184 -2.06 -16.39 -19.61
C TYR A 184 -0.57 -16.75 -19.40
N ARG A 185 0.24 -16.72 -20.46
CA ARG A 185 1.68 -16.96 -20.46
C ARG A 185 2.49 -15.68 -20.22
N VAL A 186 1.94 -14.51 -20.54
CA VAL A 186 2.57 -13.22 -20.30
C VAL A 186 2.29 -12.84 -18.84
N ARG A 187 3.34 -12.76 -18.05
CA ARG A 187 3.26 -12.54 -16.61
C ARG A 187 4.37 -11.61 -16.18
N LEU A 188 4.07 -10.75 -15.22
CA LEU A 188 5.07 -9.91 -14.58
C LEU A 188 6.09 -10.78 -13.86
N ALA A 189 7.37 -10.63 -14.22
CA ALA A 189 8.46 -11.28 -13.52
C ALA A 189 8.62 -10.68 -12.11
N GLY A 190 9.17 -11.46 -11.17
CA GLY A 190 9.39 -11.00 -9.79
C GLY A 190 10.21 -9.71 -9.75
N GLN A 191 11.34 -9.65 -10.47
CA GLN A 191 12.21 -8.48 -10.47
C GLN A 191 11.52 -7.21 -11.00
N ASP A 192 10.64 -7.34 -11.99
CA ASP A 192 9.86 -6.20 -12.50
C ASP A 192 8.81 -5.73 -11.48
N LEU A 193 8.18 -6.66 -10.75
CA LEU A 193 7.29 -6.32 -9.64
C LEU A 193 8.05 -5.60 -8.52
N LEU A 194 9.24 -6.07 -8.17
CA LEU A 194 10.07 -5.43 -7.15
C LEU A 194 10.49 -4.02 -7.58
N ALA A 195 10.85 -3.83 -8.85
CA ALA A 195 11.15 -2.51 -9.40
C ALA A 195 9.94 -1.57 -9.31
N ALA A 196 8.76 -2.03 -9.73
CA ALA A 196 7.52 -1.27 -9.61
C ALA A 196 7.19 -0.93 -8.14
N ALA A 197 7.39 -1.87 -7.21
CA ALA A 197 7.18 -1.64 -5.78
C ALA A 197 8.14 -0.60 -5.20
N ARG A 198 9.40 -0.56 -5.64
CA ARG A 198 10.38 0.46 -5.23
C ARG A 198 10.01 1.85 -5.72
N GLU A 199 9.51 1.94 -6.95
CA GLU A 199 9.06 3.19 -7.57
C GLU A 199 7.82 3.76 -6.86
N HIS A 200 6.91 2.89 -6.43
CA HIS A 200 5.63 3.27 -5.82
C HIS A 200 5.58 3.06 -4.30
N ARG A 201 6.74 2.89 -3.64
CA ARG A 201 6.77 2.80 -2.18
C ARG A 201 6.37 4.14 -1.57
N ASN A 202 5.77 4.09 -0.38
CA ASN A 202 5.56 5.31 0.39
C ASN A 202 6.92 5.83 0.89
N ALA A 203 7.10 7.14 0.84
CA ALA A 203 8.32 7.75 1.37
C ALA A 203 8.38 7.56 2.89
N ASP A 204 9.49 7.02 3.40
CA ASP A 204 9.72 6.92 4.83
C ASP A 204 10.34 8.23 5.33
N ARG A 205 9.71 8.84 6.34
CA ARG A 205 10.06 10.17 6.81
C ARG A 205 10.50 10.15 8.26
N LEU A 206 11.53 10.92 8.59
CA LEU A 206 12.07 11.04 9.95
C LEU A 206 11.96 12.48 10.45
N ALA A 207 11.35 12.67 11.61
CA ALA A 207 11.44 13.90 12.39
C ALA A 207 12.33 13.65 13.62
N VAL A 208 13.45 14.37 13.70
CA VAL A 208 14.30 14.40 14.90
C VAL A 208 13.96 15.65 15.71
N LEU A 209 13.34 15.46 16.86
CA LEU A 209 13.04 16.51 17.81
C LEU A 209 14.22 16.71 18.77
N TRP A 210 14.97 17.79 18.57
CA TRP A 210 16.13 18.13 19.40
C TRP A 210 15.73 19.14 20.48
N THR A 211 15.77 18.69 21.74
CA THR A 211 15.25 19.45 22.88
C THR A 211 16.31 19.96 23.84
N THR A 212 17.40 19.22 23.99
CA THR A 212 18.46 19.52 24.97
C THR A 212 19.42 20.62 24.49
N GLY A 213 19.90 21.43 25.44
CA GLY A 213 20.98 22.40 25.22
C GLY A 213 22.38 21.81 25.45
N ASP A 214 22.50 20.49 25.59
CA ASP A 214 23.77 19.78 25.76
C ASP A 214 24.51 19.65 24.41
N PRO A 215 25.70 20.25 24.25
CA PRO A 215 26.48 20.15 23.02
C PRO A 215 26.89 18.70 22.69
N GLU A 216 27.13 17.85 23.68
CA GLU A 216 27.53 16.47 23.45
C GLU A 216 26.40 15.68 22.80
N VAL A 217 25.15 15.85 23.27
CA VAL A 217 23.97 15.22 22.65
C VAL A 217 23.73 15.76 21.24
N ALA A 218 23.98 17.05 21.01
CA ALA A 218 23.89 17.64 19.67
C ALA A 218 24.85 16.95 18.69
N HIS A 219 26.13 16.82 19.06
CA HIS A 219 27.17 16.30 18.17
C HIS A 219 27.22 14.78 18.06
N ARG A 220 27.00 14.06 19.17
CA ARG A 220 27.24 12.61 19.24
C ARG A 220 26.06 11.78 18.76
N ILE A 221 24.84 12.31 18.84
CA ILE A 221 23.65 11.56 18.44
C ILE A 221 22.74 12.35 17.53
N THR A 222 22.32 13.57 17.92
CA THR A 222 21.32 14.32 17.17
C THR A 222 21.79 14.57 15.74
N PHE A 223 22.89 15.30 15.56
CA PHE A 223 23.38 15.63 14.24
C PHE A 223 24.00 14.43 13.52
N LEU A 224 24.70 13.56 14.23
CA LEU A 224 25.33 12.38 13.64
C LEU A 224 24.29 11.45 13.02
N TYR A 225 23.21 11.14 13.75
CA TYR A 225 22.15 10.28 13.24
C TYR A 225 21.33 10.99 12.17
N THR A 226 20.95 12.26 12.37
CA THR A 226 20.21 13.04 11.36
C THR A 226 20.96 13.13 10.02
N ASP A 227 22.28 13.37 10.04
CA ASP A 227 23.11 13.43 8.83
C ASP A 227 23.13 12.09 8.11
N ASN A 228 23.43 11.01 8.85
CA ASN A 228 23.55 9.68 8.27
C ASN A 228 22.20 9.16 7.76
N ALA A 229 21.11 9.42 8.48
CA ALA A 229 19.76 9.05 8.06
C ALA A 229 19.42 9.57 6.66
N LYS A 230 19.81 10.82 6.36
CA LYS A 230 19.60 11.41 5.05
C LYS A 230 20.62 10.94 4.02
N ARG A 231 21.92 11.00 4.36
CA ARG A 231 23.01 10.72 3.42
C ARG A 231 23.10 9.26 2.99
N GLN A 232 22.72 8.34 3.86
CA GLN A 232 22.70 6.90 3.57
C GLN A 232 21.35 6.44 2.99
N GLY A 233 20.37 7.34 2.86
CA GLY A 233 19.04 7.00 2.35
C GLY A 233 18.25 6.06 3.26
N TRP A 234 18.51 6.09 4.58
CA TRP A 234 17.71 5.31 5.55
C TRP A 234 16.28 5.85 5.66
N PHE A 235 16.11 7.15 5.38
CA PHE A 235 14.82 7.81 5.25
C PHE A 235 14.85 8.69 4.00
N ASP A 236 13.73 8.74 3.28
CA ASP A 236 13.56 9.55 2.07
C ASP A 236 13.55 11.05 2.41
N GLU A 237 12.86 11.41 3.49
CA GLU A 237 12.81 12.77 4.04
C GLU A 237 13.29 12.77 5.49
N VAL A 238 14.16 13.75 5.82
CA VAL A 238 14.65 13.93 7.19
C VAL A 238 14.48 15.38 7.59
N ARG A 239 13.85 15.57 8.74
CA ARG A 239 13.57 16.89 9.32
C ARG A 239 14.11 16.98 10.74
N LEU A 240 14.91 18.01 10.99
CA LEU A 240 15.37 18.37 12.33
C LEU A 240 14.47 19.47 12.89
N ILE A 241 13.87 19.22 14.05
CA ILE A 241 13.02 20.17 14.77
C ILE A 241 13.78 20.65 16.01
N VAL A 242 14.19 21.90 16.01
CA VAL A 242 14.90 22.55 17.12
C VAL A 242 13.90 23.19 18.07
N TRP A 243 13.77 22.63 19.28
CA TRP A 243 12.75 23.04 20.24
C TRP A 243 13.34 23.27 21.63
N GLY A 244 13.05 24.40 22.26
CA GLY A 244 13.43 24.60 23.66
C GLY A 244 14.92 24.94 23.82
N PRO A 245 15.60 24.49 24.89
CA PRO A 245 16.99 24.86 25.17
C PRO A 245 17.99 24.68 24.02
N SER A 246 17.77 23.70 23.14
CA SER A 246 18.59 23.47 21.93
C SER A 246 18.73 24.71 21.04
N GLN A 247 17.71 25.58 20.99
CA GLN A 247 17.75 26.81 20.19
C GLN A 247 18.80 27.80 20.70
N ARG A 248 18.97 27.92 22.02
CA ARG A 248 19.98 28.81 22.61
C ARG A 248 21.39 28.31 22.31
N LEU A 249 21.60 27.00 22.43
CA LEU A 249 22.87 26.38 22.04
C LEU A 249 23.17 26.64 20.56
N LEU A 250 22.19 26.42 19.67
CA LEU A 250 22.35 26.65 18.24
C LEU A 250 22.73 28.10 17.90
N VAL A 251 22.13 29.09 18.57
CA VAL A 251 22.46 30.50 18.30
C VAL A 251 23.81 30.90 18.89
N ALA A 252 24.18 30.35 20.05
CA ALA A 252 25.42 30.70 20.75
C ALA A 252 26.68 30.05 20.15
N ASP A 253 26.55 28.84 19.60
CA ASP A 253 27.70 28.01 19.23
C ASP A 253 27.97 27.97 17.71
N LYS A 254 29.18 28.37 17.31
CA LYS A 254 29.58 28.44 15.90
C LYS A 254 29.89 27.08 15.27
N GLU A 255 30.33 26.10 16.06
CA GLU A 255 30.56 24.74 15.56
C GLU A 255 29.22 24.04 15.30
N VAL A 256 28.25 24.23 16.20
CA VAL A 256 26.87 23.76 16.03
C VAL A 256 26.24 24.39 14.77
N GLN A 257 26.40 25.70 14.55
CA GLN A 257 25.94 26.36 13.31
C GLN A 257 26.62 25.81 12.05
N ALA A 258 27.92 25.56 12.11
CA ALA A 258 28.65 24.98 10.99
C ALA A 258 28.14 23.56 10.67
N TYR A 259 27.84 22.75 11.69
CA TYR A 259 27.25 21.44 11.49
C TYR A 259 25.84 21.56 10.89
N LEU A 260 25.00 22.46 11.40
CA LEU A 260 23.64 22.66 10.88
C LEU A 260 23.63 22.96 9.37
N ARG A 261 24.53 23.83 8.92
CA ARG A 261 24.67 24.16 7.49
C ARG A 261 25.03 22.93 6.65
N ARG A 262 25.82 22.00 7.19
CA ARG A 262 26.12 20.73 6.51
C ARG A 262 24.87 19.84 6.39
N LEU A 263 24.05 19.78 7.44
CA LEU A 263 22.78 19.05 7.39
C LEU A 263 21.85 19.63 6.32
N GLN A 264 21.66 20.96 6.32
CA GLN A 264 20.84 21.66 5.32
C GLN A 264 21.37 21.41 3.89
N ALA A 265 22.69 21.50 3.67
CA ALA A 265 23.31 21.20 2.39
C ALA A 265 23.16 19.72 1.97
N GLY A 266 23.03 18.81 2.93
CA GLY A 266 22.72 17.40 2.72
C GLY A 266 21.23 17.10 2.45
N GLY A 267 20.37 18.12 2.43
CA GLY A 267 18.94 17.98 2.19
C GLY A 267 18.12 17.62 3.44
N VAL A 268 18.66 17.86 4.63
CA VAL A 268 17.88 17.82 5.88
C VAL A 268 17.12 19.14 6.02
N GLU A 269 15.81 19.05 6.20
CA GLU A 269 14.99 20.22 6.49
C GLU A 269 15.09 20.62 7.96
N VAL A 270 15.25 21.91 8.26
CA VAL A 270 15.38 22.39 9.64
C VAL A 270 14.24 23.32 9.98
N GLN A 271 13.56 23.04 11.09
CA GLN A 271 12.46 23.85 11.62
C GLN A 271 12.72 24.20 13.10
N ALA A 272 12.20 25.32 13.56
CA ALA A 272 12.31 25.73 14.96
C ALA A 272 10.98 26.21 15.55
N CYS A 273 10.77 25.94 16.84
CA CYS A 273 9.62 26.42 17.59
C CYS A 273 9.67 27.93 17.83
N ILE A 274 8.73 28.67 17.24
CA ILE A 274 8.61 30.14 17.39
C ILE A 274 8.33 30.58 18.83
N HIS A 275 7.57 29.80 19.60
CA HIS A 275 7.25 30.18 20.99
C HIS A 275 8.52 30.17 21.87
N CYS A 276 9.38 29.17 21.69
CA CYS A 276 10.67 29.12 22.37
C CYS A 276 11.59 30.24 21.89
N ALA A 277 11.64 30.47 20.58
CA ALA A 277 12.50 31.49 19.99
C ALA A 277 12.14 32.89 20.50
N ASN A 278 10.85 33.23 20.54
CA ASN A 278 10.35 34.50 21.09
C ASN A 278 10.63 34.62 22.59
N ALA A 279 10.45 33.55 23.36
CA ALA A 279 10.72 33.55 24.79
C ALA A 279 12.21 33.79 25.12
N TYR A 280 13.12 33.36 24.23
CA TYR A 280 14.55 33.61 24.35
C TYR A 280 15.02 34.88 23.63
N GLY A 281 14.16 35.53 22.85
CA GLY A 281 14.51 36.71 22.05
C GLY A 281 15.47 36.43 20.89
N ILE A 282 15.44 35.22 20.31
CA ILE A 282 16.39 34.75 19.29
C ILE A 282 15.76 34.41 17.93
N ALA A 283 14.53 34.87 17.68
CA ALA A 283 13.77 34.49 16.50
C ALA A 283 14.42 34.97 15.19
N GLU A 284 14.98 36.19 15.18
CA GLU A 284 15.66 36.75 14.01
C GLU A 284 16.98 36.03 13.73
N GLU A 285 17.75 35.69 14.77
CA GLU A 285 19.00 34.94 14.61
C GLU A 285 18.77 33.54 14.06
N LEU A 286 17.69 32.86 14.48
CA LEU A 286 17.32 31.55 13.91
C LEU A 286 16.89 31.69 12.45
N ALA A 287 16.08 32.69 12.11
CA ALA A 287 15.67 32.95 10.73
C ALA A 287 16.88 33.26 9.83
N ALA A 288 17.89 33.97 10.34
CA ALA A 288 19.14 34.26 9.62
C ALA A 288 19.99 32.99 9.33
N LEU A 289 19.67 31.85 9.94
CA LEU A 289 20.28 30.55 9.66
C LEU A 289 19.49 29.72 8.63
N ASP A 290 18.54 30.34 7.92
CA ASP A 290 17.66 29.67 6.93
C ASP A 290 16.82 28.54 7.57
N ILE A 291 16.37 28.78 8.81
CA ILE A 291 15.51 27.88 9.55
C ILE A 291 14.07 28.37 9.46
N GLU A 292 13.14 27.48 9.13
CA GLU A 292 11.73 27.81 9.17
C GLU A 292 11.25 27.86 10.64
N VAL A 293 11.05 29.08 11.17
CA VAL A 293 10.61 29.31 12.55
C VAL A 293 9.09 29.43 12.61
N LYS A 294 8.40 28.46 13.22
CA LYS A 294 6.92 28.42 13.27
C LYS A 294 6.37 27.75 14.53
N ALA A 295 5.05 27.81 14.71
CA ALA A 295 4.38 27.10 15.81
C ALA A 295 4.42 25.58 15.56
N MET A 296 5.13 24.83 16.42
CA MET A 296 5.44 23.43 16.18
C MET A 296 4.45 22.42 16.79
N GLY A 297 3.48 22.85 17.60
CA GLY A 297 2.51 21.95 18.24
C GLY A 297 1.71 21.10 17.24
N VAL A 298 1.08 21.75 16.26
CA VAL A 298 0.28 21.05 15.22
C VAL A 298 1.16 20.23 14.26
N PRO A 299 2.26 20.77 13.69
CA PRO A 299 3.17 19.98 12.86
C PRO A 299 3.69 18.71 13.55
N LEU A 300 4.18 18.82 14.80
CA LEU A 300 4.68 17.67 15.55
C LEU A 300 3.57 16.65 15.83
N THR A 301 2.37 17.11 16.22
CA THR A 301 1.22 16.22 16.42
C THR A 301 0.84 15.48 15.14
N ARG A 302 0.95 16.13 13.97
CA ARG A 302 0.73 15.48 12.68
C ARG A 302 1.78 14.38 12.45
N HIS A 303 3.06 14.67 12.66
CA HIS A 303 4.13 13.67 12.52
C HIS A 303 3.93 12.47 13.45
N LEU A 304 3.56 12.70 14.71
CA LEU A 304 3.31 11.62 15.69
C LEU A 304 2.11 10.72 15.33
N LYS A 305 1.13 11.25 14.58
CA LYS A 305 -0.08 10.50 14.19
C LYS A 305 -0.01 9.92 12.78
N ALA A 306 0.91 10.40 11.96
CA ALA A 306 1.05 9.93 10.59
C ALA A 306 1.74 8.56 10.56
N LYS A 307 1.36 7.69 9.61
CA LYS A 307 1.95 6.35 9.49
C LYS A 307 3.31 6.37 8.79
N ASP A 308 3.59 7.42 8.03
CA ASP A 308 4.80 7.63 7.23
C ASP A 308 5.90 8.40 7.98
N TRP A 309 5.63 8.90 9.19
CA TRP A 309 6.60 9.62 10.00
C TRP A 309 7.06 8.81 11.20
N THR A 310 8.38 8.68 11.34
CA THR A 310 9.04 8.27 12.57
C THR A 310 9.50 9.51 13.33
N VAL A 311 9.24 9.57 14.63
CA VAL A 311 9.68 10.68 15.49
C VAL A 311 10.69 10.17 16.52
N LEU A 312 11.90 10.72 16.48
CA LEU A 312 12.94 10.51 17.49
C LEU A 312 13.11 11.78 18.31
N THR A 313 13.35 11.66 19.61
CA THR A 313 13.59 12.80 20.50
C THR A 313 14.90 12.64 21.24
N PHE A 314 15.65 13.74 21.35
CA PHE A 314 16.92 13.83 22.06
C PHE A 314 16.96 15.06 22.97
#